data_AF-A0AAE6QLF9-F1
#
_entry.id   AF-A0AAE6QLF9-F1
#
_cell.length_a   1.000
_cell.length_b   1.000
_cell.length_c   1.000
_cell.angle_alpha   90.00
_cell.angle_beta   90.00
_cell.angle_gamma   90.00
#
_symmetry.space_group_name_H-M   'P 1'
#
loop_
_entity.id
_entity.type
_entity.pdbx_description
1 polymer ?
#
loop_
_entity_poly.entity_id
_entity_poly.type
_entity_poly.pdbx_seq_one_letter_code
_entity_poly.pdbx_strand_id
1 'polypeptide(L)'
;MNTFFKELDAIVDAGWAQIKQGKYWQHSLANPTSPSLYQQIMLQVYHYTRYNSVNQAACAFSADPEQTTLLRFVYKHALEELGHERMVLRDLESVGLLPQEMPAPLAPTQALIAFLNDVAIRKGPIARLGYSYWAEEMYDHIQPILDRFRRDLSLKDEQMTFFVAHSSIDEKHSEEVRLAMQRAVKTEEDRRQIKEVARVTLWLTGQLMEEALRAHLMSEDGLREAC
;
A
#
# COMPACT_ATOMS: atom_id res chain seq x y z
N MET A 1 14.24 1.11 22.14
CA MET A 1 13.48 0.62 20.96
C MET A 1 11.98 0.55 21.25
N ASN A 2 11.54 0.01 22.39
CA ASN A 2 10.11 -0.05 22.75
C ASN A 2 9.37 1.29 22.67
N THR A 3 9.96 2.39 23.16
CA THR A 3 9.35 3.74 23.03
C THR A 3 9.17 4.16 21.56
N PHE A 4 10.14 3.83 20.71
CA PHE A 4 10.10 4.17 19.29
C PHE A 4 9.00 3.40 18.56
N PHE A 5 8.83 2.10 18.82
CA PHE A 5 7.71 1.35 18.25
C PHE A 5 6.37 1.91 18.70
N LYS A 6 6.19 2.23 19.99
CA LYS A 6 4.97 2.87 20.48
C LYS A 6 4.66 4.20 19.77
N GLU A 7 5.67 5.02 19.50
CA GLU A 7 5.50 6.26 18.72
C GLU A 7 5.09 5.98 17.28
N LEU A 8 5.65 4.92 16.67
CA LEU A 8 5.35 4.54 15.30
C LEU A 8 3.94 3.93 15.18
N ASP A 9 3.54 3.08 16.11
CA ASP A 9 2.17 2.55 16.24
C ASP A 9 1.16 3.70 16.33
N ALA A 10 1.42 4.68 17.22
CA ALA A 10 0.55 5.84 17.37
C ALA A 10 0.43 6.69 16.08
N ILE A 11 1.48 6.74 15.26
CA ILE A 11 1.46 7.40 13.95
C ILE A 11 0.58 6.64 12.96
N VAL A 12 0.74 5.31 12.91
CA VAL A 12 -0.02 4.43 12.03
C VAL A 12 -1.50 4.44 12.40
N ASP A 13 -1.81 4.30 13.69
CA ASP A 13 -3.16 4.37 14.23
C ASP A 13 -3.84 5.70 13.90
N ALA A 14 -3.14 6.82 14.08
CA ALA A 14 -3.67 8.14 13.75
C ALA A 14 -3.93 8.28 12.24
N GLY A 15 -3.04 7.77 11.39
CA GLY A 15 -3.21 7.77 9.94
C GLY A 15 -4.42 6.95 9.51
N TRP A 16 -4.58 5.73 10.02
CA TRP A 16 -5.76 4.91 9.76
C TRP A 16 -7.05 5.53 10.30
N ALA A 17 -7.02 6.13 11.50
CA ALA A 17 -8.17 6.83 12.05
C ALA A 17 -8.62 7.99 11.15
N GLN A 18 -7.67 8.70 10.52
CA GLN A 18 -7.98 9.75 9.54
C GLN A 18 -8.55 9.15 8.24
N ILE A 19 -7.95 8.09 7.69
CA ILE A 19 -8.44 7.40 6.48
C ILE A 19 -9.87 6.92 6.68
N LYS A 20 -10.18 6.34 7.84
CA LYS A 20 -11.52 5.82 8.18
C LYS A 20 -12.59 6.91 8.30
N GLN A 21 -12.19 8.17 8.46
CA GLN A 21 -13.08 9.34 8.43
C GLN A 21 -13.28 9.92 7.02
N GLY A 22 -12.50 9.46 6.04
CA GLY A 22 -12.56 9.92 4.66
C GLY A 22 -13.84 9.55 3.93
N LYS A 23 -14.13 10.24 2.82
CA LYS A 23 -15.35 10.02 2.02
C LYS A 23 -15.36 8.64 1.40
N TYR A 24 -14.22 8.13 0.95
CA TYR A 24 -14.14 6.77 0.41
C TYR A 24 -14.60 5.75 1.43
N TRP A 25 -14.10 5.85 2.67
CA TRP A 25 -14.39 4.88 3.71
C TRP A 25 -15.87 4.91 4.10
N GLN A 26 -16.40 6.11 4.36
CA GLN A 26 -17.81 6.30 4.68
C GLN A 26 -18.72 5.81 3.55
N HIS A 27 -18.40 6.14 2.29
CA HIS A 27 -19.15 5.70 1.13
C HIS A 27 -19.16 4.17 1.00
N SER A 28 -18.01 3.53 1.13
CA SER A 28 -17.85 2.08 0.98
C SER A 28 -18.58 1.28 2.07
N LEU A 29 -18.70 1.84 3.28
CA LEU A 29 -19.47 1.21 4.35
C LEU A 29 -20.98 1.45 4.23
N ALA A 30 -21.38 2.63 3.73
CA ALA A 30 -22.79 3.01 3.61
C ALA A 30 -23.47 2.43 2.36
N ASN A 31 -22.74 2.20 1.27
CA ASN A 31 -23.30 1.79 -0.01
C ASN A 31 -22.74 0.43 -0.46
N PRO A 32 -23.50 -0.37 -1.25
CA PRO A 32 -22.95 -1.53 -1.94
C PRO A 32 -21.76 -1.14 -2.82
N THR A 33 -20.69 -1.94 -2.79
CA THR A 33 -19.54 -1.71 -3.67
C THR A 33 -19.94 -1.93 -5.12
N SER A 34 -19.78 -0.92 -5.97
CA SER A 34 -19.98 -1.06 -7.41
C SER A 34 -18.76 -1.74 -8.07
N PRO A 35 -18.94 -2.51 -9.16
CA PRO A 35 -17.81 -3.09 -9.89
C PRO A 35 -16.80 -2.04 -10.38
N SER A 36 -17.28 -0.86 -10.79
CA SER A 36 -16.43 0.25 -11.23
C SER A 36 -15.62 0.86 -10.08
N LEU A 37 -16.16 0.99 -8.87
CA LEU A 37 -15.40 1.49 -7.72
C LEU A 37 -14.30 0.50 -7.32
N TYR A 38 -14.63 -0.80 -7.28
CA TYR A 38 -13.64 -1.85 -7.05
C TYR A 38 -12.54 -1.83 -8.12
N GLN A 39 -12.90 -1.75 -9.40
CA GLN A 39 -11.94 -1.62 -10.49
C GLN A 39 -11.03 -0.41 -10.31
N GLN A 40 -11.59 0.78 -10.01
CA GLN A 40 -10.81 2.00 -9.81
C GLN A 40 -9.76 1.84 -8.71
N ILE A 41 -10.14 1.26 -7.56
CA ILE A 41 -9.21 1.01 -6.45
C ILE A 41 -8.13 0.01 -6.84
N MET A 42 -8.52 -1.12 -7.44
CA MET A 42 -7.57 -2.17 -7.83
C MET A 42 -6.58 -1.70 -8.90
N LEU A 43 -6.99 -0.82 -9.81
CA LEU A 43 -6.08 -0.19 -10.76
C LEU A 43 -5.03 0.67 -10.05
N GLN A 44 -5.41 1.43 -9.02
CA GLN A 44 -4.43 2.20 -8.25
C GLN A 44 -3.49 1.29 -7.46
N VAL A 45 -4.00 0.19 -6.88
CA VAL A 45 -3.17 -0.84 -6.22
C VAL A 45 -2.16 -1.42 -7.21
N TYR A 46 -2.59 -1.82 -8.40
CA TYR A 46 -1.71 -2.29 -9.46
C TYR A 46 -0.59 -1.28 -9.77
N HIS A 47 -0.95 -0.01 -9.94
CA HIS A 47 -0.01 1.03 -10.36
C HIS A 47 1.15 1.27 -9.40
N TYR A 48 0.92 1.24 -8.07
CA TYR A 48 2.03 1.41 -7.13
C TYR A 48 2.74 0.08 -6.82
N THR A 49 2.02 -1.04 -6.75
CA THR A 49 2.59 -2.35 -6.41
C THR A 49 3.68 -2.77 -7.42
N ARG A 50 3.53 -2.48 -8.71
CA ARG A 50 4.57 -2.75 -9.74
C ARG A 50 5.93 -2.09 -9.46
N TYR A 51 5.97 -1.09 -8.58
CA TYR A 51 7.19 -0.42 -8.16
C TYR A 51 7.72 -0.87 -6.80
N ASN A 52 6.95 -1.62 -5.99
CA ASN A 52 7.37 -2.03 -4.64
C ASN A 52 8.67 -2.82 -4.65
N SER A 53 8.76 -3.87 -5.47
CA SER A 53 9.98 -4.66 -5.63
C SER A 53 11.16 -3.80 -6.13
N VAL A 54 10.91 -2.93 -7.11
CA VAL A 54 11.94 -2.06 -7.72
C VAL A 54 12.49 -1.06 -6.70
N ASN A 55 11.61 -0.33 -6.01
CA ASN A 55 12.03 0.66 -5.02
C ASN A 55 12.60 0.02 -3.75
N GLN A 56 12.19 -1.21 -3.41
CA GLN A 56 12.84 -1.99 -2.36
C GLN A 56 14.29 -2.31 -2.76
N ALA A 57 14.51 -2.87 -3.95
CA ALA A 57 15.86 -3.19 -4.44
C ALA A 57 16.74 -1.92 -4.57
N ALA A 58 16.16 -0.83 -5.05
CA ALA A 58 16.86 0.45 -5.24
C ALA A 58 17.40 1.03 -3.93
N CYS A 59 16.82 0.70 -2.77
CA CYS A 59 17.37 1.11 -1.47
C CYS A 59 18.82 0.67 -1.26
N ALA A 60 19.25 -0.43 -1.87
CA ALA A 60 20.64 -0.88 -1.77
C ALA A 60 21.63 0.13 -2.32
N PHE A 61 21.21 1.04 -3.20
CA PHE A 61 22.06 2.10 -3.76
C PHE A 61 22.52 3.11 -2.71
N SER A 62 21.69 3.41 -1.71
CA SER A 62 21.98 4.39 -0.65
C SER A 62 22.43 3.73 0.66
N ALA A 63 22.60 2.41 0.67
CA ALA A 63 23.03 1.65 1.83
C ALA A 63 24.56 1.54 1.88
N ASP A 64 25.13 1.52 3.08
CA ASP A 64 26.54 1.18 3.26
C ASP A 64 26.75 -0.33 2.97
N PRO A 65 27.69 -0.72 2.07
CA PRO A 65 27.98 -2.12 1.77
C PRO A 65 28.26 -2.99 3.00
N GLU A 66 28.77 -2.41 4.10
CA GLU A 66 29.05 -3.13 5.34
C GLU A 66 27.79 -3.46 6.16
N GLN A 67 26.64 -2.83 5.84
CA GLN A 67 25.33 -3.13 6.45
C GLN A 67 24.70 -4.41 5.87
N THR A 68 25.48 -5.49 5.79
CA THR A 68 25.14 -6.76 5.13
C THR A 68 23.82 -7.39 5.61
N THR A 69 23.48 -7.23 6.89
CA THR A 69 22.20 -7.73 7.42
C THR A 69 21.00 -6.96 6.87
N LEU A 70 21.13 -5.63 6.75
CA LEU A 70 20.10 -4.77 6.18
C LEU A 70 19.97 -4.99 4.68
N LEU A 71 21.10 -5.12 3.97
CA LEU A 71 21.11 -5.46 2.55
C LEU A 71 20.45 -6.82 2.27
N ARG A 72 20.68 -7.82 3.13
CA ARG A 72 19.99 -9.13 3.01
C ARG A 72 18.47 -8.99 3.13
N PHE A 73 17.99 -8.19 4.08
CA PHE A 73 16.58 -7.86 4.21
C PHE A 73 16.05 -7.20 2.93
N VAL A 74 16.76 -6.17 2.43
CA VAL A 74 16.40 -5.45 1.20
C VAL A 74 16.23 -6.40 0.01
N TYR A 75 17.21 -7.28 -0.24
CA TYR A 75 17.16 -8.18 -1.39
C TYR A 75 16.09 -9.26 -1.24
N LYS A 76 15.90 -9.79 -0.02
CA LYS A 76 14.87 -10.79 0.27
C LYS A 76 13.47 -10.21 0.04
N HIS A 77 13.17 -9.06 0.65
CA HIS A 77 11.86 -8.41 0.49
C HIS A 77 11.63 -7.95 -0.95
N ALA A 78 12.66 -7.48 -1.67
CA ALA A 78 12.51 -7.13 -3.08
C ALA A 78 12.13 -8.35 -3.94
N LEU A 79 12.70 -9.51 -3.65
CA LEU A 79 12.37 -10.76 -4.34
C LEU A 79 10.96 -11.24 -4.00
N GLU A 80 10.55 -11.12 -2.73
CA GLU A 80 9.21 -11.51 -2.27
C GLU A 80 8.13 -10.63 -2.94
N GLU A 81 8.34 -9.32 -3.03
CA GLU A 81 7.40 -8.39 -3.69
C GLU A 81 7.34 -8.52 -5.23
N LEU A 82 8.29 -9.24 -5.84
CA LEU A 82 8.42 -9.29 -7.29
C LEU A 82 7.25 -10.06 -7.93
N GLY A 83 6.43 -9.36 -8.73
CA GLY A 83 5.32 -9.96 -9.46
C GLY A 83 3.98 -9.90 -8.72
N HIS A 84 3.91 -9.28 -7.53
CA HIS A 84 2.65 -9.07 -6.81
C HIS A 84 1.63 -8.26 -7.61
N GLU A 85 2.08 -7.35 -8.50
CA GLU A 85 1.20 -6.61 -9.40
C GLU A 85 0.42 -7.54 -10.35
N ARG A 86 0.97 -8.72 -10.68
CA ARG A 86 0.29 -9.73 -11.52
C ARG A 86 -0.82 -10.45 -10.79
N MET A 87 -0.83 -10.43 -9.45
CA MET A 87 -1.98 -10.94 -8.67
C MET A 87 -3.16 -10.00 -8.87
N VAL A 88 -2.93 -8.68 -8.75
CA VAL A 88 -3.96 -7.65 -8.98
C VAL A 88 -4.56 -7.74 -10.39
N LEU A 89 -3.73 -7.91 -11.42
CA LEU A 89 -4.21 -8.07 -12.79
C LEU A 89 -5.06 -9.34 -12.98
N ARG A 90 -4.64 -10.46 -12.40
CA ARG A 90 -5.38 -11.73 -12.45
C ARG A 90 -6.69 -11.65 -11.69
N ASP A 91 -6.71 -11.00 -10.54
CA ASP A 91 -7.92 -10.77 -9.75
C ASP A 91 -8.93 -9.96 -10.58
N LEU A 92 -8.51 -8.86 -11.21
CA LEU A 92 -9.36 -8.06 -12.11
C LEU A 92 -9.86 -8.85 -13.33
N GLU A 93 -8.99 -9.64 -13.96
CA GLU A 93 -9.35 -10.48 -15.10
C GLU A 93 -10.40 -11.52 -14.72
N SER A 94 -10.24 -12.17 -13.56
CA SER A 94 -11.11 -13.24 -13.07
C SER A 94 -12.56 -12.82 -12.83
N VAL A 95 -12.81 -11.52 -12.73
CA VAL A 95 -14.14 -10.92 -12.51
C VAL A 95 -14.60 -10.08 -13.71
N GLY A 96 -13.86 -10.11 -14.83
CA GLY A 96 -14.20 -9.36 -16.04
C GLY A 96 -14.04 -7.84 -15.91
N LEU A 97 -13.19 -7.38 -14.98
CA LEU A 97 -12.95 -5.96 -14.70
C LEU A 97 -11.54 -5.51 -15.11
N LEU A 98 -10.77 -6.31 -15.84
CA LEU A 98 -9.51 -5.84 -16.42
C LEU A 98 -9.82 -4.94 -17.64
N PRO A 99 -9.39 -3.66 -17.66
CA PRO A 99 -9.64 -2.80 -18.80
C PRO A 99 -8.80 -3.23 -20.01
N GLN A 100 -9.31 -3.00 -21.21
CA GLN A 100 -8.60 -3.30 -22.47
C GLN A 100 -7.32 -2.46 -22.60
N GLU A 101 -7.38 -1.20 -22.19
CA GLU A 101 -6.24 -0.28 -22.15
C GLU A 101 -6.02 0.17 -20.70
N MET A 102 -4.77 0.08 -20.25
CA MET A 102 -4.44 0.44 -18.88
C MET A 102 -4.43 1.97 -18.72
N PRO A 103 -5.32 2.55 -17.89
CA PRO A 103 -5.34 3.99 -17.70
C PRO A 103 -4.07 4.49 -16.99
N ALA A 104 -3.84 5.80 -17.03
CA ALA A 104 -2.79 6.41 -16.23
C ALA A 104 -3.18 6.37 -14.73
N PRO A 105 -2.19 6.22 -13.82
CA PRO A 105 -2.44 6.32 -12.38
C PRO A 105 -2.98 7.71 -12.00
N LEU A 106 -3.83 7.75 -10.98
CA LEU A 106 -4.31 9.00 -10.39
C LEU A 106 -3.17 9.78 -9.73
N ALA A 107 -3.35 11.10 -9.57
CA ALA A 107 -2.30 11.98 -9.07
C ALA A 107 -1.73 11.55 -7.69
N PRO A 108 -2.53 11.14 -6.69
CA PRO A 108 -1.97 10.64 -5.42
C PRO A 108 -1.17 9.34 -5.58
N THR A 109 -1.57 8.46 -6.49
CA THR A 109 -0.85 7.23 -6.83
C THR A 109 0.51 7.55 -7.44
N GLN A 110 0.55 8.51 -8.38
CA GLN A 110 1.81 9.00 -8.96
C GLN A 110 2.71 9.61 -7.88
N ALA A 111 2.14 10.40 -6.96
CA ALA A 111 2.88 11.00 -5.85
C ALA A 111 3.45 9.94 -4.90
N LEU A 112 2.71 8.88 -4.59
CA LEU A 112 3.18 7.75 -3.78
C LEU A 112 4.37 7.05 -4.44
N ILE A 113 4.25 6.72 -5.73
CA ILE A 113 5.33 6.09 -6.51
C ILE A 113 6.57 6.98 -6.51
N ALA A 114 6.41 8.27 -6.81
CA ALA A 114 7.52 9.23 -6.86
C ALA A 114 8.19 9.38 -5.49
N PHE A 115 7.41 9.49 -4.42
CA PHE A 115 7.92 9.62 -3.06
C PHE A 115 8.71 8.38 -2.63
N LEU A 116 8.18 7.17 -2.86
CA LEU A 116 8.88 5.93 -2.52
C LEU A 116 10.17 5.74 -3.33
N ASN A 117 10.18 6.12 -4.61
CA ASN A 117 11.39 6.09 -5.42
C ASN A 117 12.45 7.10 -4.91
N ASP A 118 12.04 8.30 -4.52
CA ASP A 118 12.94 9.29 -3.92
C ASP A 118 13.51 8.81 -2.58
N VAL A 119 12.65 8.26 -1.70
CA VAL A 119 13.07 7.63 -0.44
C VAL A 119 14.10 6.54 -0.71
N ALA A 120 13.83 5.66 -1.67
CA ALA A 120 14.73 4.55 -1.99
C ALA A 120 16.11 5.02 -2.46
N ILE A 121 16.19 6.02 -3.35
CA ILE A 121 17.45 6.45 -3.97
C ILE A 121 18.22 7.45 -3.11
N ARG A 122 17.54 8.29 -2.32
CA ARG A 122 18.19 9.37 -1.55
C ARG A 122 18.32 9.09 -0.07
N LYS A 123 17.33 8.42 0.54
CA LYS A 123 17.30 8.18 2.00
C LYS A 123 17.71 6.74 2.36
N GLY A 124 17.42 5.79 1.48
CA GLY A 124 17.86 4.40 1.61
C GLY A 124 16.96 3.51 2.46
N PRO A 125 17.45 2.32 2.84
CA PRO A 125 16.61 1.24 3.36
C PRO A 125 16.05 1.53 4.74
N ILE A 126 16.79 2.24 5.60
CA ILE A 126 16.33 2.58 6.96
C ILE A 126 15.07 3.43 6.88
N ALA A 127 15.07 4.50 6.06
CA ALA A 127 13.89 5.35 5.90
C ALA A 127 12.70 4.58 5.29
N ARG A 128 12.95 3.72 4.28
CA ARG A 128 11.89 2.93 3.63
C ARG A 128 11.19 1.97 4.59
N LEU A 129 11.83 1.52 5.66
CA LEU A 129 11.17 0.69 6.69
C LEU A 129 9.92 1.35 7.27
N GLY A 130 9.79 2.69 7.22
CA GLY A 130 8.55 3.36 7.63
C GLY A 130 7.34 3.03 6.77
N TYR A 131 7.53 2.79 5.46
CA TYR A 131 6.46 2.32 4.57
C TYR A 131 6.15 0.86 4.86
N SER A 132 7.18 0.01 4.92
CA SER A 132 7.02 -1.42 5.23
C SER A 132 6.32 -1.64 6.57
N TYR A 133 6.58 -0.80 7.58
CA TYR A 133 6.00 -0.97 8.91
C TYR A 133 4.48 -0.99 8.92
N TRP A 134 3.84 -0.02 8.26
CA TRP A 134 2.37 0.03 8.25
C TRP A 134 1.78 -0.85 7.16
N ALA A 135 2.50 -1.07 6.05
CA ALA A 135 2.02 -1.86 4.93
C ALA A 135 1.85 -3.34 5.32
N GLU A 136 2.79 -3.91 6.09
CA GLU A 136 2.73 -5.30 6.59
C GLU A 136 1.87 -5.44 7.87
N GLU A 137 1.08 -4.44 8.22
CA GLU A 137 0.11 -4.51 9.34
C GLU A 137 -1.26 -3.94 8.92
N MET A 138 -1.46 -3.64 7.64
CA MET A 138 -2.64 -2.91 7.19
C MET A 138 -3.91 -3.76 7.17
N TYR A 139 -3.79 -5.09 7.14
CA TYR A 139 -4.90 -5.99 6.83
C TYR A 139 -6.02 -5.91 7.86
N ASP A 140 -5.67 -5.83 9.14
CA ASP A 140 -6.64 -5.61 10.22
C ASP A 140 -7.41 -4.30 10.06
N HIS A 141 -6.76 -3.26 9.51
CA HIS A 141 -7.41 -1.99 9.27
C HIS A 141 -8.39 -2.04 8.09
N ILE A 142 -8.04 -2.73 7.01
CA ILE A 142 -8.82 -2.76 5.75
C ILE A 142 -9.84 -3.90 5.67
N GLN A 143 -9.80 -4.87 6.58
CA GLN A 143 -10.70 -6.03 6.57
C GLN A 143 -12.19 -5.66 6.37
N PRO A 144 -12.76 -4.62 7.01
CA PRO A 144 -14.16 -4.25 6.78
C PRO A 144 -14.47 -3.92 5.31
N ILE A 145 -13.53 -3.32 4.58
CA ILE A 145 -13.67 -3.00 3.15
C ILE A 145 -13.52 -4.26 2.30
N LEU A 146 -12.58 -5.14 2.63
CA LEU A 146 -12.43 -6.43 1.94
C LEU A 146 -13.71 -7.29 2.08
N ASP A 147 -14.36 -7.26 3.25
CA ASP A 147 -15.62 -7.94 3.47
C ASP A 147 -16.77 -7.33 2.66
N ARG A 148 -16.77 -6.00 2.43
CA ARG A 148 -17.68 -5.36 1.48
C ARG A 148 -17.45 -5.91 0.07
N PHE A 149 -16.19 -6.01 -0.37
CA PHE A 149 -15.86 -6.53 -1.71
C PHE A 149 -16.34 -7.97 -1.89
N ARG A 150 -16.04 -8.86 -0.93
CA ARG A 150 -16.50 -10.25 -0.94
C ARG A 150 -18.02 -10.34 -1.03
N ARG A 151 -18.73 -9.62 -0.17
CA ARG A 151 -20.20 -9.74 -0.08
C ARG A 151 -20.91 -9.08 -1.27
N ASP A 152 -20.53 -7.85 -1.62
CA ASP A 152 -21.28 -7.04 -2.57
C ASP A 152 -20.98 -7.46 -4.03
N LEU A 153 -19.77 -7.97 -4.31
CA LEU A 153 -19.37 -8.47 -5.64
C LEU A 153 -19.31 -10.01 -5.73
N SER A 154 -19.69 -10.71 -4.66
CA SER A 154 -19.61 -12.18 -4.57
C SER A 154 -18.22 -12.75 -4.87
N LEU A 155 -17.17 -12.03 -4.49
CA LEU A 155 -15.78 -12.46 -4.72
C LEU A 155 -15.41 -13.62 -3.80
N LYS A 156 -14.71 -14.59 -4.38
CA LYS A 156 -14.06 -15.67 -3.63
C LYS A 156 -12.59 -15.35 -3.40
N ASP A 157 -11.95 -16.10 -2.52
CA ASP A 157 -10.53 -15.91 -2.21
C ASP A 157 -9.63 -16.13 -3.44
N GLU A 158 -10.01 -17.01 -4.38
CA GLU A 158 -9.28 -17.21 -5.64
C GLU A 158 -9.39 -16.02 -6.62
N GLN A 159 -10.25 -15.03 -6.31
CA GLN A 159 -10.44 -13.79 -7.09
C GLN A 159 -9.96 -12.55 -6.31
N MET A 160 -9.37 -12.75 -5.14
CA MET A 160 -8.77 -11.72 -4.29
C MET A 160 -7.35 -12.14 -3.86
N THR A 161 -6.62 -12.80 -4.76
CA THR A 161 -5.34 -13.44 -4.49
C THR A 161 -4.30 -12.46 -3.97
N PHE A 162 -4.32 -11.20 -4.42
CA PHE A 162 -3.43 -10.16 -3.89
C PHE A 162 -3.64 -9.96 -2.39
N PHE A 163 -4.88 -9.75 -1.94
CA PHE A 163 -5.16 -9.52 -0.53
C PHE A 163 -4.97 -10.77 0.32
N VAL A 164 -5.32 -11.96 -0.19
CA VAL A 164 -5.15 -13.24 0.51
C VAL A 164 -3.67 -13.58 0.73
N ALA A 165 -2.82 -13.35 -0.28
CA ALA A 165 -1.38 -13.59 -0.16
C ALA A 165 -0.78 -12.73 0.95
N HIS A 166 -1.16 -11.46 1.04
CA HIS A 166 -0.60 -10.57 2.03
C HIS A 166 -1.23 -10.75 3.42
N SER A 167 -2.52 -11.09 3.54
CA SER A 167 -3.13 -11.36 4.85
C SER A 167 -2.60 -12.63 5.53
N SER A 168 -2.13 -13.63 4.75
CA SER A 168 -1.61 -14.90 5.28
C SER A 168 -0.12 -14.87 5.63
N ILE A 169 0.62 -13.85 5.16
CA ILE A 169 2.07 -13.72 5.34
C ILE A 169 2.42 -12.56 6.32
N ASP A 170 1.44 -11.69 6.61
CA ASP A 170 1.59 -10.41 7.35
C ASP A 170 2.35 -10.55 8.69
N GLU A 171 2.00 -11.53 9.53
CA GLU A 171 2.63 -11.68 10.86
C GLU A 171 4.15 -11.87 10.75
N LYS A 172 4.59 -12.70 9.80
CA LYS A 172 6.01 -12.98 9.59
C LYS A 172 6.74 -11.76 9.02
N HIS A 173 6.14 -11.06 8.06
CA HIS A 173 6.76 -9.88 7.47
C HIS A 173 6.83 -8.71 8.46
N SER A 174 5.78 -8.46 9.26
CA SER A 174 5.80 -7.47 10.34
C SER A 174 6.94 -7.77 11.33
N GLU A 175 7.12 -9.03 11.73
CA GLU A 175 8.25 -9.43 12.57
C GLU A 175 9.61 -9.18 11.90
N GLU A 176 9.76 -9.53 10.61
CA GLU A 176 10.99 -9.28 9.84
C GLU A 176 11.32 -7.78 9.74
N VAL A 177 10.31 -6.93 9.52
CA VAL A 177 10.45 -5.46 9.49
C VAL A 177 10.87 -4.93 10.87
N ARG A 178 10.20 -5.37 11.95
CA ARG A 178 10.56 -4.97 13.33
C ARG A 178 11.98 -5.40 13.69
N LEU A 179 12.39 -6.61 13.31
CA LEU A 179 13.76 -7.10 13.52
C LEU A 179 14.78 -6.30 12.70
N ALA A 180 14.47 -5.94 11.46
CA ALA A 180 15.31 -5.08 10.64
C ALA A 180 15.50 -3.71 11.30
N MET A 181 14.43 -3.09 11.80
CA MET A 181 14.50 -1.83 12.54
C MET A 181 15.33 -1.95 13.82
N GLN A 182 15.11 -2.98 14.64
CA GLN A 182 15.88 -3.21 15.87
C GLN A 182 17.39 -3.29 15.61
N ARG A 183 17.79 -3.89 14.49
CA ARG A 183 19.19 -4.08 14.12
C ARG A 183 19.81 -2.86 13.45
N ALA A 184 19.06 -2.18 12.58
CA ALA A 184 19.59 -1.13 11.71
C ALA A 184 19.49 0.28 12.28
N VAL A 185 18.46 0.59 13.08
CA VAL A 185 18.20 1.96 13.57
C VAL A 185 19.18 2.31 14.70
N LYS A 186 20.02 3.33 14.49
CA LYS A 186 21.05 3.76 15.44
C LYS A 186 20.87 5.19 15.92
N THR A 187 20.40 6.07 15.07
CA THR A 187 20.35 7.52 15.33
C THR A 187 18.92 8.04 15.51
N GLU A 188 18.77 9.23 16.07
CA GLU A 188 17.46 9.91 16.09
C GLU A 188 17.04 10.36 14.69
N GLU A 189 18.00 10.60 13.79
CA GLU A 189 17.71 10.91 12.38
C GLU A 189 17.06 9.72 11.67
N ASP A 190 17.57 8.49 11.89
CA ASP A 190 16.95 7.26 11.36
C ASP A 190 15.47 7.16 11.78
N ARG A 191 15.21 7.41 13.07
CA ARG A 191 13.85 7.37 13.65
C ARG A 191 12.97 8.45 13.08
N ARG A 192 13.51 9.66 12.89
CA ARG A 192 12.80 10.78 12.30
C ARG A 192 12.39 10.45 10.86
N GLN A 193 13.30 9.89 10.07
CA GLN A 193 13.03 9.52 8.68
C GLN A 193 11.99 8.40 8.57
N ILE A 194 12.08 7.34 9.39
CA ILE A 194 11.06 6.27 9.44
C ILE A 194 9.67 6.84 9.74
N LYS A 195 9.56 7.68 10.78
CA LYS A 195 8.29 8.32 11.16
C LYS A 195 7.74 9.22 10.07
N GLU A 196 8.60 9.95 9.36
CA GLU A 196 8.21 10.80 8.23
C GLU A 196 7.67 9.96 7.06
N VAL A 197 8.39 8.91 6.66
CA VAL A 197 7.99 8.04 5.56
C VAL A 197 6.68 7.34 5.88
N ALA A 198 6.50 6.80 7.09
CA ALA A 198 5.25 6.19 7.53
C ALA A 198 4.07 7.16 7.40
N ARG A 199 4.21 8.39 7.92
CA ARG A 199 3.16 9.42 7.82
C ARG A 199 2.80 9.76 6.38
N VAL A 200 3.80 10.07 5.56
CA VAL A 200 3.57 10.56 4.20
C VAL A 200 2.97 9.46 3.32
N THR A 201 3.51 8.24 3.39
CA THR A 201 3.03 7.13 2.56
C THR A 201 1.62 6.70 2.96
N LEU A 202 1.32 6.61 4.26
CA LEU A 202 -0.03 6.30 4.72
C LEU A 202 -1.04 7.41 4.35
N TRP A 203 -0.64 8.69 4.47
CA TRP A 203 -1.48 9.81 4.02
C TRP A 203 -1.75 9.76 2.51
N LEU A 204 -0.72 9.51 1.69
CA LEU A 204 -0.87 9.37 0.23
C LEU A 204 -1.76 8.20 -0.15
N THR A 205 -1.67 7.06 0.57
CA THR A 205 -2.61 5.94 0.43
C THR A 205 -4.05 6.38 0.72
N GLY A 206 -4.28 7.15 1.78
CA GLY A 206 -5.59 7.76 2.03
C GLY A 206 -6.08 8.65 0.89
N GLN A 207 -5.21 9.52 0.36
CA GLN A 207 -5.56 10.39 -0.78
C GLN A 207 -5.87 9.60 -2.05
N LEU A 208 -5.17 8.48 -2.27
CA LEU A 208 -5.45 7.56 -3.37
C LEU A 208 -6.88 7.00 -3.29
N MET A 209 -7.35 6.64 -2.10
CA MET A 209 -8.73 6.16 -1.88
C MET A 209 -9.75 7.27 -2.18
N GLU A 210 -9.49 8.49 -1.69
CA GLU A 210 -10.36 9.66 -1.93
C GLU A 210 -10.46 10.02 -3.42
N GLU A 211 -9.34 10.00 -4.14
CA GLU A 211 -9.31 10.32 -5.57
C GLU A 211 -9.98 9.22 -6.41
N ALA A 212 -9.81 7.95 -6.03
CA ALA A 212 -10.50 6.83 -6.68
C ALA A 212 -12.02 6.94 -6.54
N LEU A 213 -12.54 7.31 -5.35
CA LEU A 213 -13.97 7.59 -5.20
C LEU A 213 -14.40 8.77 -6.08
N ARG A 214 -13.64 9.88 -6.08
CA ARG A 214 -13.99 11.05 -6.88
C ARG A 214 -14.09 10.71 -8.37
N ALA A 215 -13.08 10.02 -8.91
CA ALA A 215 -13.04 9.60 -10.30
C ALA A 215 -14.21 8.66 -10.66
N HIS A 216 -14.56 7.74 -9.75
CA HIS A 216 -15.73 6.88 -9.90
C HIS A 216 -17.03 7.68 -9.99
N LEU A 217 -17.29 8.60 -9.04
CA LEU A 217 -18.52 9.39 -9.02
C LEU A 217 -18.65 10.29 -10.26
N MET A 218 -17.55 10.94 -10.69
CA MET A 218 -17.56 11.76 -11.90
C MET A 218 -17.89 10.95 -13.16
N SER A 219 -17.45 9.69 -13.21
CA SER A 219 -17.75 8.79 -14.33
C SER A 219 -19.23 8.37 -14.34
N GLU A 220 -19.82 8.12 -13.17
CA GLU A 220 -21.26 7.81 -13.06
C GLU A 220 -22.15 9.00 -13.43
N ASP A 221 -21.80 10.21 -13.00
CA ASP A 221 -22.58 11.42 -13.30
C ASP A 221 -22.54 11.74 -14.80
N GLY A 222 -21.37 11.61 -15.45
CA GLY A 222 -21.25 11.77 -16.90
C GLY A 222 -22.06 10.75 -17.71
N LEU A 223 -22.22 9.53 -17.21
CA LEU A 223 -23.09 8.51 -17.82
C LEU A 223 -24.58 8.85 -17.65
N ARG A 224 -24.97 9.42 -16.50
CA ARG A 224 -26.36 9.84 -16.23
C ARG A 224 -26.77 11.06 -17.06
N GLU A 225 -25.86 12.00 -17.31
CA GLU A 225 -26.14 13.16 -18.17
C GLU A 225 -26.23 12.79 -19.66
N ALA A 226 -25.62 11.67 -20.07
CA ALA A 226 -25.60 11.20 -21.46
C ALA A 226 -26.79 10.27 -21.83
N CYS A 227 -27.57 9.80 -20.86
CA CYS A 227 -28.75 8.94 -21.04
C CYS A 227 -30.06 9.75 -21.01
#